data_AF-A0A8B7JEQ9-F1
#
_entry.id   AF-A0A8B7JEQ9-F1
#
_cell.length_a   1.000
_cell.length_b   1.000
_cell.length_c   1.000
_cell.angle_alpha   90.00
_cell.angle_beta   90.00
_cell.angle_gamma   90.00
#
_symmetry.space_group_name_H-M   'P 1'
#
loop_
_entity.id
_entity.type
_entity.pdbx_description
1 polymer ?
#
loop_
_entity_poly.entity_id
_entity_poly.type
_entity_poly.pdbx_seq_one_letter_code
_entity_poly.pdbx_strand_id
1 'polypeptide(L)'
;AFWKGYKQRKSYVDRLKVLQGNVAAIIKIQSWVKMWLTKRAYRKRLQYFKDHNEEIVKIQAFLRANKAREDYRTLIGAENPPLTVLRKFAYLLDQSDLDFQEELEVTRLREEVVTKIRSNQQLEKDLNLMDIKIGLLVKNRITLQDVVLHSKKLNKKSKSQLEEMVVVDKQGIKGLSKERRKKLEAYQHLFYLLQTNPTYLAKLIFQMPQNKSTKFMDTVIFTLYNYASNQREEYLLLKLFKTLACDVPEPEEKFNIDEYSDMVTLSKPVIYISIEEIINTHS
;
A
#
# COMPACT_ATOMS: atom_id res chain seq x y z
N ALA A 1 38.47 26.80 74.04
CA ALA A 1 37.90 26.29 72.76
C ALA A 1 37.37 27.41 71.86
N PHE A 2 36.58 28.35 72.39
CA PHE A 2 35.91 29.43 71.63
C PHE A 2 36.84 30.30 70.75
N TRP A 3 37.97 30.76 71.30
CA TRP A 3 38.90 31.63 70.57
C TRP A 3 39.57 30.97 69.35
N LYS A 4 39.86 29.66 69.44
CA LYS A 4 40.41 28.88 68.31
C LYS A 4 39.39 28.80 67.15
N GLY A 5 38.11 28.60 67.47
CA GLY A 5 37.03 28.58 66.48
C GLY A 5 36.81 29.94 65.81
N TYR A 6 36.85 31.03 66.59
CA TYR A 6 36.77 32.39 66.05
C TYR A 6 37.93 32.69 65.08
N LYS A 7 39.17 32.36 65.46
CA LYS A 7 40.36 32.54 64.61
C LYS A 7 40.26 31.78 63.29
N GLN A 8 39.77 30.54 63.32
CA GLN A 8 39.60 29.73 62.11
C GLN A 8 38.49 30.27 61.20
N ARG A 9 37.35 30.70 61.77
CA ARG A 9 36.26 31.33 61.00
C ARG A 9 36.72 32.64 60.36
N LYS A 10 37.48 33.47 61.08
CA LYS A 10 38.05 34.72 60.53
C LYS A 10 39.01 34.43 59.38
N SER A 11 39.95 33.50 59.57
CA SER A 11 40.88 33.05 58.51
C SER A 11 40.15 32.50 57.27
N TYR A 12 39.08 31.73 57.47
CA TYR A 12 38.25 31.23 56.37
C TYR A 12 37.54 32.36 55.62
N VAL A 13 36.92 33.30 56.34
CA VAL A 13 36.24 34.47 55.74
C VAL A 13 37.22 35.36 54.98
N ASP A 14 38.41 35.60 55.54
CA ASP A 14 39.47 36.37 54.89
C ASP A 14 39.94 35.69 53.60
N ARG A 15 40.12 34.35 53.63
CA ARG A 15 40.44 33.56 52.43
C ARG A 15 39.31 33.60 51.40
N LEU A 16 38.06 33.54 51.84
CA LEU A 16 36.90 33.63 50.95
C LEU A 16 36.84 35.00 50.26
N LYS A 17 37.08 36.09 50.99
CA LYS A 17 37.17 37.45 50.43
C LYS A 17 38.28 37.57 49.38
N VAL A 18 39.45 36.98 49.64
CA VAL A 18 40.56 36.94 48.68
C VAL A 18 40.18 36.16 47.42
N LEU A 19 39.48 35.03 47.56
CA LEU A 19 39.02 34.25 46.41
C LEU A 19 37.93 35.00 45.61
N GLN A 20 36.97 35.64 46.29
CA GLN A 20 35.91 36.44 45.68
C GLN A 20 36.46 37.67 44.96
N GLY A 21 37.50 38.32 45.50
CA GLY A 21 38.17 39.44 44.83
C GLY A 21 38.99 39.03 43.60
N ASN A 22 39.35 37.74 43.47
CA ASN A 22 40.24 37.24 42.42
C ASN A 22 39.60 36.19 41.50
N VAL A 23 38.26 36.13 41.42
CA VAL A 23 37.52 35.13 40.62
C VAL A 23 37.99 35.08 39.16
N ALA A 24 38.23 36.23 38.54
CA ALA A 24 38.69 36.30 37.15
C ALA A 24 40.06 35.62 36.94
N ALA A 25 41.00 35.78 37.88
CA ALA A 25 42.30 35.13 37.82
C ALA A 25 42.19 33.62 38.05
N ILE A 26 41.34 33.19 38.98
CA ILE A 26 41.08 31.77 39.27
C ILE A 26 40.48 31.08 38.04
N ILE A 27 39.49 31.68 37.37
CA ILE A 27 38.88 31.14 36.15
C ILE A 27 39.93 30.99 35.04
N LYS A 28 40.81 31.99 34.86
CA LYS A 28 41.91 31.92 33.88
C LYS A 28 42.84 30.73 34.19
N ILE A 29 43.31 30.60 35.42
CA ILE A 29 44.18 29.49 35.83
C ILE A 29 43.49 28.14 35.63
N GLN A 30 42.23 28.01 36.04
CA GLN A 30 41.45 26.78 35.85
C GLN A 30 41.30 26.42 34.38
N SER A 31 41.00 27.40 33.52
CA SER A 31 40.87 27.18 32.08
C SER A 31 42.19 26.71 31.45
N TRP A 32 43.33 27.27 31.87
CA TRP A 32 44.66 26.87 31.41
C TRP A 32 45.02 25.46 31.85
N VAL A 33 44.74 25.11 33.10
CA VAL A 33 44.96 23.75 33.61
C VAL A 33 44.09 22.74 32.86
N LYS A 34 42.80 23.04 32.63
CA LYS A 34 41.91 22.20 31.84
C LYS A 34 42.43 22.00 30.41
N MET A 35 42.81 23.08 29.74
CA MET A 35 43.38 23.03 28.39
C MET A 35 44.67 22.20 28.35
N TRP A 36 45.56 22.39 29.33
CA TRP A 36 46.81 21.66 29.40
C TRP A 36 46.58 20.16 29.60
N LEU A 37 45.67 19.76 30.49
CA LEU A 37 45.31 18.36 30.69
C LEU A 37 44.78 17.72 29.40
N THR A 38 43.85 18.39 28.71
CA THR A 38 43.29 17.91 27.43
C THR A 38 44.37 17.82 26.35
N LYS A 39 45.23 18.85 26.22
CA LYS A 39 46.32 18.87 25.23
C LYS A 39 47.35 17.78 25.51
N ARG A 40 47.65 17.51 26.78
CA ARG A 40 48.53 16.41 27.20
C ARG A 40 47.93 15.06 26.82
N ALA A 41 46.65 14.83 27.09
CA ALA A 41 45.95 13.59 26.72
C ALA A 41 45.91 13.38 25.20
N TYR A 42 45.56 14.43 24.44
CA TYR A 42 45.57 14.39 22.97
C TYR A 42 46.95 14.06 22.40
N ARG A 43 48.00 14.73 22.88
CA ARG A 43 49.40 14.47 22.45
C ARG A 43 49.83 13.04 22.75
N LYS A 44 49.47 12.49 23.91
CA LYS A 44 49.74 11.07 24.24
C LYS A 44 49.06 10.12 23.24
N ARG A 45 47.79 10.38 22.89
CA ARG A 45 47.06 9.56 21.92
C ARG A 45 47.60 9.71 20.50
N LEU A 46 48.00 10.92 20.11
CA LEU A 46 48.65 11.17 18.83
C LEU A 46 49.99 10.43 18.72
N GLN A 47 50.79 10.44 19.80
CA GLN A 47 52.05 9.70 19.85
C GLN A 47 51.79 8.19 19.73
N TYR A 48 50.81 7.66 20.48
CA TYR A 48 50.40 6.26 20.37
C TYR A 48 50.07 5.85 18.91
N PHE A 49 49.29 6.67 18.19
CA PHE A 49 48.98 6.39 16.79
C PHE A 49 50.18 6.49 15.86
N LYS A 50 51.13 7.39 16.13
CA LYS A 50 52.39 7.47 15.37
C LYS A 50 53.26 6.25 15.60
N ASP A 51 53.37 5.81 16.85
CA ASP A 51 54.20 4.66 17.23
C ASP A 51 53.63 3.34 16.67
N HIS A 52 52.30 3.23 16.54
CA HIS A 52 51.60 2.02 16.05
C HIS A 52 51.08 2.17 14.60
N ASN A 53 51.64 3.08 13.80
CA ASN A 53 51.12 3.38 12.46
C ASN A 53 51.08 2.14 11.55
N GLU A 54 52.11 1.29 11.59
CA GLU A 54 52.20 0.06 10.79
C GLU A 54 51.10 -0.95 11.15
N GLU A 55 50.79 -1.11 12.43
CA GLU A 55 49.72 -2.00 12.90
C GLU A 55 48.34 -1.49 12.47
N ILE A 56 48.13 -0.17 12.58
CA ILE A 56 46.89 0.47 12.16
C ILE A 56 46.67 0.28 10.65
N VAL A 57 47.71 0.45 9.83
CA VAL A 57 47.62 0.23 8.38
C VAL A 57 47.28 -1.23 8.07
N LYS A 58 47.87 -2.20 8.77
CA LYS A 58 47.52 -3.63 8.61
C LYS A 58 46.07 -3.90 8.95
N ILE A 59 45.57 -3.37 10.07
CA ILE A 59 44.17 -3.52 10.49
C ILE A 59 43.23 -2.85 9.47
N GLN A 60 43.55 -1.64 9.02
CA GLN A 60 42.77 -0.93 8.00
C GLN A 60 42.74 -1.68 6.67
N ALA A 61 43.88 -2.24 6.23
CA ALA A 61 43.97 -3.03 5.01
C ALA A 61 43.12 -4.29 5.11
N PHE A 62 43.18 -5.00 6.23
CA PHE A 62 42.34 -6.17 6.50
C PHE A 62 40.85 -5.83 6.45
N LEU A 63 40.43 -4.75 7.12
CA LEU A 63 39.02 -4.31 7.12
C LEU A 63 38.55 -3.89 5.72
N ARG A 64 39.38 -3.17 4.95
CA ARG A 64 39.08 -2.79 3.56
C ARG A 64 38.93 -4.02 2.67
N ALA A 65 39.83 -4.99 2.80
CA ALA A 65 39.77 -6.24 2.04
C ALA A 65 38.53 -7.07 2.40
N ASN A 66 38.19 -7.17 3.69
CA ASN A 66 37.00 -7.89 4.12
C ASN A 66 35.71 -7.23 3.59
N LYS A 67 35.63 -5.90 3.63
CA LYS A 67 34.50 -5.15 3.06
C LYS A 67 34.36 -5.37 1.55
N ALA A 68 35.47 -5.32 0.81
CA ALA A 68 35.45 -5.57 -0.64
C ALA A 68 35.02 -7.02 -0.96
N ARG A 69 35.43 -7.99 -0.14
CA ARG A 69 35.02 -9.39 -0.28
C ARG A 69 33.53 -9.59 0.00
N GLU A 70 33.00 -8.91 1.00
CA GLU A 70 31.56 -8.91 1.30
C GLU A 70 30.77 -8.30 0.14
N ASP A 71 31.17 -7.12 -0.35
CA ASP A 71 30.56 -6.48 -1.52
C ASP A 71 30.54 -7.43 -2.74
N TYR A 72 31.63 -8.16 -3.00
CA TYR A 72 31.70 -9.15 -4.10
C TYR A 72 30.80 -10.37 -3.88
N ARG A 73 30.73 -10.89 -2.65
CA ARG A 73 29.82 -12.00 -2.30
C ARG A 73 28.36 -11.60 -2.49
N THR A 74 28.01 -10.36 -2.12
CA THR A 74 26.67 -9.83 -2.35
C THR A 74 26.36 -9.72 -3.84
N LEU A 75 27.32 -9.33 -4.68
CA LEU A 75 27.12 -9.26 -6.12
C LEU A 75 26.79 -10.62 -6.76
N ILE A 76 27.52 -11.68 -6.39
CA ILE A 76 27.34 -13.02 -6.99
C ILE A 76 26.20 -13.81 -6.35
N GLY A 77 25.95 -13.61 -5.05
CA GLY A 77 25.00 -14.42 -4.29
C GLY A 77 23.59 -13.84 -4.17
N ALA A 78 23.39 -12.55 -4.44
CA ALA A 78 22.07 -11.93 -4.33
C ALA A 78 21.35 -11.92 -5.67
N GLU A 79 20.08 -12.31 -5.67
CA GLU A 79 19.19 -12.19 -6.84
C GLU A 79 18.96 -10.72 -7.23
N ASN A 80 19.03 -9.80 -6.26
CA ASN A 80 18.90 -8.35 -6.46
C ASN A 80 19.94 -7.57 -5.62
N PRO A 81 21.19 -7.42 -6.11
CA PRO A 81 22.22 -6.72 -5.36
C PRO A 81 21.95 -5.20 -5.30
N PRO A 82 22.31 -4.52 -4.18
CA PRO A 82 22.14 -3.08 -4.06
C PRO A 82 22.92 -2.30 -5.14
N LEU A 83 22.33 -1.21 -5.66
CA LEU A 83 22.94 -0.37 -6.71
C LEU A 83 24.33 0.16 -6.34
N THR A 84 24.59 0.38 -5.05
CA THR A 84 25.90 0.82 -4.55
C THR A 84 27.00 -0.22 -4.74
N VAL A 85 26.65 -1.51 -4.62
CA VAL A 85 27.55 -2.64 -4.87
C VAL A 85 27.75 -2.81 -6.38
N LEU A 86 26.66 -2.82 -7.15
CA LEU A 86 26.69 -2.90 -8.61
C LEU A 86 27.58 -1.81 -9.23
N ARG A 87 27.43 -0.56 -8.79
CA ARG A 87 28.25 0.56 -9.30
C ARG A 87 29.75 0.36 -9.07
N LYS A 88 30.14 -0.24 -7.93
CA LYS A 88 31.57 -0.53 -7.65
C LYS A 88 32.15 -1.55 -8.60
N PHE A 89 31.34 -2.46 -9.14
CA PHE A 89 31.76 -3.54 -10.03
C PHE A 89 31.21 -3.37 -11.45
N ALA A 90 30.69 -2.19 -11.80
CA ALA A 90 30.08 -1.94 -13.11
C ALA A 90 31.03 -2.18 -14.27
N TYR A 91 32.34 -1.98 -14.06
CA TYR A 91 33.37 -2.27 -15.05
C TYR A 91 33.62 -3.76 -15.29
N LEU A 92 33.15 -4.64 -14.39
CA LEU A 92 33.22 -6.11 -14.55
C LEU A 92 31.94 -6.67 -15.18
N LEU A 93 30.88 -5.87 -15.22
CA LEU A 93 29.63 -6.19 -15.90
C LEU A 93 29.79 -5.75 -17.36
N ASP A 94 30.44 -6.58 -18.17
CA ASP A 94 30.38 -6.41 -19.62
C ASP A 94 28.92 -6.50 -20.08
N GLN A 95 28.56 -5.72 -21.11
CA GLN A 95 27.29 -5.91 -21.82
C GLN A 95 27.34 -7.29 -22.47
N SER A 96 26.75 -8.28 -21.82
CA SER A 96 26.65 -9.63 -22.35
C SER A 96 25.72 -9.60 -23.56
N ASP A 97 26.12 -10.25 -24.66
CA ASP A 97 25.23 -10.49 -25.81
C ASP A 97 23.93 -11.22 -25.38
N LEU A 98 23.96 -11.91 -24.23
CA LEU A 98 22.79 -12.52 -23.59
C LEU A 98 21.72 -11.48 -23.22
N ASP A 99 22.10 -10.37 -22.59
CA ASP A 99 21.17 -9.32 -22.17
C ASP A 99 20.49 -8.69 -23.39
N PHE A 100 21.28 -8.48 -24.46
CA PHE A 100 20.75 -7.99 -25.73
C PHE A 100 19.76 -8.97 -26.36
N GLN A 101 20.05 -10.28 -26.29
CA GLN A 101 19.17 -11.30 -26.82
C GLN A 101 17.88 -11.47 -26.00
N GLU A 102 17.95 -11.33 -24.67
CA GLU A 102 16.77 -11.27 -23.80
C GLU A 102 15.91 -10.03 -24.11
N GLU A 103 16.52 -8.86 -24.27
CA GLU A 103 15.80 -7.62 -24.61
C GLU A 103 15.15 -7.72 -26.00
N LEU A 104 15.83 -8.35 -26.97
CA LEU A 104 15.27 -8.66 -28.29
C LEU A 104 14.07 -9.60 -28.17
N GLU A 105 14.15 -10.64 -27.33
CA GLU A 105 13.05 -11.57 -27.11
C GLU A 105 11.84 -10.88 -26.45
N VAL A 106 12.07 -10.06 -25.41
CA VAL A 106 11.02 -9.26 -24.76
C VAL A 106 10.33 -8.35 -25.78
N THR A 107 11.11 -7.72 -26.65
CA THR A 107 10.57 -6.86 -27.72
C THR A 107 9.74 -7.67 -28.72
N ARG A 108 10.23 -8.83 -29.16
CA ARG A 108 9.50 -9.75 -30.06
C ARG A 108 8.18 -10.23 -29.43
N LEU A 109 8.20 -10.62 -28.15
CA LEU A 109 7.01 -11.04 -27.43
C LEU A 109 6.01 -9.90 -27.30
N ARG A 110 6.48 -8.67 -27.04
CA ARG A 110 5.63 -7.48 -26.98
C ARG A 110 4.94 -7.21 -28.32
N GLU A 111 5.66 -7.34 -29.43
CA GLU A 111 5.08 -7.21 -30.78
C GLU A 111 4.03 -8.28 -31.07
N GLU A 112 4.30 -9.53 -30.67
CA GLU A 112 3.36 -10.64 -30.80
C GLU A 112 2.07 -10.37 -30.01
N VAL A 113 2.20 -9.94 -28.75
CA VAL A 113 1.07 -9.56 -27.89
C VAL A 113 0.25 -8.44 -28.52
N VAL A 114 0.88 -7.37 -29.03
CA VAL A 114 0.18 -6.26 -29.69
C VAL A 114 -0.57 -6.74 -30.93
N THR A 115 0.04 -7.62 -31.72
CA THR A 115 -0.58 -8.19 -32.92
C THR A 115 -1.79 -9.05 -32.56
N LYS A 116 -1.66 -9.90 -31.53
CA LYS A 116 -2.78 -10.72 -31.01
C LYS A 116 -3.90 -9.87 -30.45
N ILE A 117 -3.60 -8.79 -29.71
CA ILE A 117 -4.60 -7.85 -29.20
C ILE A 117 -5.38 -7.23 -30.37
N ARG A 118 -4.68 -6.75 -31.40
CA ARG A 118 -5.34 -6.17 -32.59
C ARG A 118 -6.23 -7.18 -33.30
N SER A 119 -5.76 -8.41 -33.46
CA SER A 119 -6.56 -9.50 -34.05
C SER A 119 -7.80 -9.81 -33.21
N ASN A 120 -7.67 -9.91 -31.89
CA ASN A 120 -8.79 -10.17 -30.99
C ASN A 120 -9.81 -9.04 -31.02
N GLN A 121 -9.38 -7.78 -31.03
CA GLN A 121 -10.29 -6.62 -31.15
C GLN A 121 -11.07 -6.63 -32.47
N GLN A 122 -10.46 -7.10 -33.56
CA GLN A 122 -11.18 -7.25 -34.83
C GLN A 122 -12.22 -8.38 -34.75
N LEU A 123 -11.85 -9.53 -34.21
CA LEU A 123 -12.77 -10.65 -34.00
C LEU A 123 -13.95 -10.28 -33.09
N GLU A 124 -13.71 -9.52 -32.02
CA GLU A 124 -14.79 -9.01 -31.16
C GLU A 124 -15.78 -8.10 -31.90
N LYS A 125 -15.29 -7.24 -32.81
CA LYS A 125 -16.16 -6.42 -33.67
C LYS A 125 -16.99 -7.29 -34.62
N ASP A 126 -16.37 -8.30 -35.22
CA ASP A 126 -17.03 -9.20 -36.17
C ASP A 126 -18.08 -10.08 -35.47
N LEU A 127 -17.77 -10.60 -34.28
CA LEU A 127 -18.72 -11.31 -33.42
C LEU A 127 -19.89 -10.40 -33.02
N ASN A 128 -19.63 -9.15 -32.62
CA ASN A 128 -20.69 -8.19 -32.31
C ASN A 128 -21.62 -7.94 -33.51
N LEU A 129 -21.08 -7.81 -34.72
CA LEU A 129 -21.88 -7.70 -35.95
C LEU A 129 -22.70 -8.96 -36.20
N MET A 130 -22.11 -10.13 -35.96
CA MET A 130 -22.80 -11.41 -36.11
C MET A 130 -23.94 -11.54 -35.09
N ASP A 131 -23.75 -11.17 -33.83
CA ASP A 131 -24.80 -11.16 -32.81
C ASP A 131 -25.92 -10.17 -33.12
N ILE A 132 -25.60 -9.02 -33.74
CA ILE A 132 -26.62 -8.11 -34.29
C ILE A 132 -27.45 -8.84 -35.34
N LYS A 133 -26.79 -9.48 -36.32
CA LYS A 133 -27.45 -10.19 -37.42
C LYS A 133 -28.27 -11.36 -36.93
N ILE A 134 -27.74 -12.21 -36.05
CA ILE A 134 -28.45 -13.35 -35.45
C ILE A 134 -29.66 -12.85 -34.68
N GLY A 135 -29.49 -11.83 -33.83
CA GLY A 135 -30.61 -11.29 -33.09
C GLY A 135 -31.71 -10.69 -33.98
N LEU A 136 -31.33 -9.99 -35.05
CA LEU A 136 -32.29 -9.49 -36.05
C LEU A 136 -32.97 -10.63 -36.79
N LEU A 137 -32.26 -11.69 -37.16
CA LEU A 137 -32.83 -12.88 -37.79
C LEU A 137 -33.80 -13.61 -36.86
N VAL A 138 -33.46 -13.76 -35.58
CA VAL A 138 -34.35 -14.33 -34.57
C VAL A 138 -35.61 -13.46 -34.42
N LYS A 139 -35.45 -12.14 -34.32
CA LYS A 139 -36.58 -11.21 -34.27
C LYS A 139 -37.45 -11.31 -35.53
N ASN A 140 -36.82 -11.35 -36.72
CA ASN A 140 -37.52 -11.45 -38.00
C ASN A 140 -38.23 -12.80 -38.17
N ARG A 141 -37.62 -13.89 -37.71
CA ARG A 141 -38.25 -15.23 -37.67
C ARG A 141 -39.44 -15.24 -36.72
N ILE A 142 -39.31 -14.67 -35.53
CA ILE A 142 -40.42 -14.54 -34.57
C ILE A 142 -41.54 -13.70 -35.19
N THR A 143 -41.23 -12.55 -35.82
CA THR A 143 -42.26 -11.74 -36.50
C THR A 143 -42.93 -12.47 -37.67
N LEU A 144 -42.19 -13.25 -38.47
CA LEU A 144 -42.78 -14.06 -39.54
C LEU A 144 -43.62 -15.21 -38.97
N GLN A 145 -43.17 -15.86 -37.89
CA GLN A 145 -43.93 -16.89 -37.20
C GLN A 145 -45.22 -16.30 -36.61
N ASP A 146 -45.14 -15.11 -36.02
CA ASP A 146 -46.27 -14.37 -35.46
C ASP A 146 -47.21 -13.90 -36.55
N VAL A 147 -46.72 -13.50 -37.73
CA VAL A 147 -47.55 -13.18 -38.91
C VAL A 147 -48.19 -14.43 -39.50
N VAL A 148 -47.52 -15.59 -39.50
CA VAL A 148 -48.09 -16.88 -39.90
C VAL A 148 -49.12 -17.38 -38.89
N LEU A 149 -48.91 -17.12 -37.60
CA LEU A 149 -49.89 -17.39 -36.56
C LEU A 149 -51.06 -16.42 -36.66
N HIS A 150 -50.81 -15.13 -36.96
CA HIS A 150 -51.85 -14.13 -37.22
C HIS A 150 -52.63 -14.43 -38.49
N SER A 151 -52.02 -14.91 -39.57
CA SER A 151 -52.74 -15.31 -40.79
C SER A 151 -53.61 -16.55 -40.55
N LYS A 152 -53.16 -17.50 -39.72
CA LYS A 152 -53.99 -18.60 -39.23
C LYS A 152 -55.11 -18.13 -38.29
N LYS A 153 -54.87 -17.10 -37.47
CA LYS A 153 -55.84 -16.51 -36.52
C LYS A 153 -56.84 -15.57 -37.22
N LEU A 154 -56.47 -14.96 -38.35
CA LEU A 154 -57.35 -14.15 -39.20
C LEU A 154 -58.46 -14.96 -39.88
N ASN A 155 -58.33 -16.29 -39.95
CA ASN A 155 -59.43 -17.19 -40.32
C ASN A 155 -60.44 -17.46 -39.18
N LYS A 156 -60.28 -16.86 -38.00
CA LYS A 156 -61.23 -17.00 -36.89
C LYS A 156 -61.39 -15.67 -36.12
N LYS A 157 -62.35 -14.87 -36.61
CA LYS A 157 -63.04 -13.71 -35.97
C LYS A 157 -62.23 -12.79 -35.04
N SER A 158 -62.03 -11.59 -35.57
CA SER A 158 -62.26 -10.25 -35.00
C SER A 158 -62.38 -10.05 -33.47
N LYS A 159 -61.69 -8.99 -33.03
CA LYS A 159 -62.14 -8.00 -32.03
C LYS A 159 -61.71 -8.18 -30.56
N SER A 160 -60.46 -8.62 -30.30
CA SER A 160 -59.86 -8.49 -28.96
C SER A 160 -58.36 -8.12 -28.90
N GLN A 161 -57.69 -7.84 -30.03
CA GLN A 161 -56.21 -7.80 -30.05
C GLN A 161 -55.56 -6.40 -30.11
N LEU A 162 -56.31 -5.32 -29.86
CA LEU A 162 -55.68 -3.98 -29.85
C LEU A 162 -54.84 -3.71 -28.58
N GLU A 163 -54.97 -4.53 -27.53
CA GLU A 163 -54.22 -4.37 -26.27
C GLU A 163 -52.91 -5.18 -26.22
N GLU A 164 -52.68 -6.10 -27.16
CA GLU A 164 -51.50 -6.99 -27.17
C GLU A 164 -50.28 -6.40 -27.88
N MET A 165 -50.41 -5.18 -28.44
CA MET A 165 -49.35 -4.54 -29.25
C MET A 165 -48.39 -3.66 -28.44
N VAL A 166 -48.53 -3.64 -27.11
CA VAL A 166 -47.61 -2.96 -26.17
C VAL A 166 -46.64 -3.96 -25.51
N VAL A 167 -46.23 -5.01 -26.22
CA VAL A 167 -45.01 -5.78 -25.88
C VAL A 167 -43.79 -5.02 -26.42
N VAL A 168 -43.69 -3.75 -26.07
CA VAL A 168 -42.52 -2.93 -26.35
C VAL A 168 -41.68 -2.94 -25.07
N ASP A 169 -40.50 -3.55 -25.16
CA ASP A 169 -39.36 -3.35 -24.26
C ASP A 169 -39.16 -4.25 -23.01
N LYS A 170 -39.51 -5.54 -23.07
CA LYS A 170 -39.03 -6.53 -22.07
C LYS A 170 -37.53 -6.88 -22.18
N GLN A 171 -36.80 -6.37 -23.19
CA GLN A 171 -35.41 -6.76 -23.46
C GLN A 171 -34.35 -5.94 -22.71
N GLY A 172 -34.71 -4.88 -21.98
CA GLY A 172 -33.76 -4.03 -21.24
C GLY A 172 -32.56 -3.57 -22.09
N ILE A 173 -31.40 -3.38 -21.47
CA ILE A 173 -30.14 -3.01 -22.17
C ILE A 173 -29.59 -4.12 -23.08
N LYS A 174 -30.17 -5.33 -23.07
CA LYS A 174 -29.81 -6.45 -23.97
C LYS A 174 -30.46 -6.34 -25.35
N GLY A 175 -31.27 -5.30 -25.60
CA GLY A 175 -31.90 -5.08 -26.89
C GLY A 175 -30.88 -4.80 -28.01
N LEU A 176 -31.20 -5.24 -29.23
CA LEU A 176 -30.31 -5.27 -30.41
C LEU A 176 -29.95 -3.89 -31.02
N SER A 177 -30.18 -2.79 -30.31
CA SER A 177 -29.84 -1.45 -30.77
C SER A 177 -28.35 -1.14 -30.54
N LYS A 178 -27.74 -0.40 -31.47
CA LYS A 178 -26.34 0.06 -31.38
C LYS A 178 -26.09 0.89 -30.11
N GLU A 179 -27.04 1.71 -29.70
CA GLU A 179 -26.91 2.55 -28.49
C GLU A 179 -26.99 1.74 -27.20
N ARG A 180 -27.89 0.74 -27.15
CA ARG A 180 -28.02 -0.15 -25.99
C ARG A 180 -26.79 -1.03 -25.79
N ARG A 181 -26.19 -1.53 -26.88
CA ARG A 181 -24.91 -2.25 -26.84
C ARG A 181 -23.76 -1.37 -26.35
N LYS A 182 -23.61 -0.15 -26.86
CA LYS A 182 -22.59 0.80 -26.35
C LYS A 182 -22.75 1.04 -24.85
N LYS A 183 -23.99 1.17 -24.37
CA LYS A 183 -24.27 1.31 -22.93
C LYS A 183 -23.90 0.04 -22.15
N LEU A 184 -24.16 -1.14 -22.70
CA LEU A 184 -23.76 -2.42 -22.12
C LEU A 184 -22.23 -2.57 -22.03
N GLU A 185 -21.50 -2.24 -23.10
CA GLU A 185 -20.03 -2.23 -23.13
C GLU A 185 -19.45 -1.25 -22.10
N ALA A 186 -20.02 -0.05 -21.98
CA ALA A 186 -19.60 0.91 -20.97
C ALA A 186 -19.78 0.37 -19.54
N TYR A 187 -20.90 -0.31 -19.25
CA TYR A 187 -21.10 -0.97 -17.96
C TYR A 187 -20.13 -2.15 -17.75
N GLN A 188 -19.82 -2.93 -18.78
CA GLN A 188 -18.82 -3.99 -18.69
C GLN A 188 -17.44 -3.43 -18.31
N HIS A 189 -17.01 -2.33 -18.94
CA HIS A 189 -15.77 -1.64 -18.58
C HIS A 189 -15.80 -1.11 -17.14
N LEU A 190 -16.92 -0.54 -16.72
CA LEU A 190 -17.10 -0.08 -15.34
C LEU A 190 -16.99 -1.25 -14.34
N PHE A 191 -17.66 -2.37 -14.60
CA PHE A 191 -17.60 -3.54 -13.73
C PHE A 191 -16.21 -4.16 -13.70
N TYR A 192 -15.50 -4.19 -14.83
CA TYR A 192 -14.10 -4.61 -14.87
C TYR A 192 -13.20 -3.72 -13.99
N LEU A 193 -13.41 -2.40 -14.04
CA LEU A 193 -12.70 -1.46 -13.17
C LEU A 193 -13.00 -1.70 -11.69
N LEU A 194 -14.27 -1.92 -11.34
CA LEU A 194 -14.69 -2.22 -9.96
C LEU A 194 -14.12 -3.57 -9.46
N GLN A 195 -14.02 -4.58 -10.32
CA GLN A 195 -13.42 -5.87 -9.97
C GLN A 195 -11.90 -5.76 -9.72
N THR A 196 -11.19 -5.00 -10.56
CA THR A 196 -9.73 -4.90 -10.53
C THR A 196 -9.20 -3.95 -9.47
N ASN A 197 -9.95 -2.89 -9.16
CA ASN A 197 -9.63 -1.93 -8.11
C ASN A 197 -10.61 -2.07 -6.92
N PRO A 198 -10.22 -2.78 -5.84
CA PRO A 198 -11.11 -3.10 -4.73
C PRO A 198 -11.47 -1.87 -3.86
N THR A 199 -10.70 -0.78 -3.94
CA THR A 199 -10.90 0.41 -3.09
C THR A 199 -12.28 1.04 -3.27
N TYR A 200 -12.83 1.02 -4.49
CA TYR A 200 -14.15 1.58 -4.77
C TYR A 200 -15.26 0.80 -4.06
N LEU A 201 -15.23 -0.53 -4.18
CA LEU A 201 -16.21 -1.40 -3.54
C LEU A 201 -16.01 -1.43 -2.01
N ALA A 202 -14.76 -1.35 -1.53
CA ALA A 202 -14.48 -1.27 -0.11
C ALA A 202 -15.14 -0.03 0.52
N LYS A 203 -14.90 1.16 -0.04
CA LYS A 203 -15.53 2.41 0.40
C LYS A 203 -17.05 2.34 0.35
N LEU A 204 -17.61 1.76 -0.71
CA LEU A 204 -19.05 1.59 -0.85
C LEU A 204 -19.63 0.72 0.28
N ILE A 205 -18.99 -0.42 0.57
CA ILE A 205 -19.42 -1.34 1.62
C ILE A 205 -19.34 -0.67 3.00
N PHE A 206 -18.29 0.10 3.28
CA PHE A 206 -18.16 0.83 4.55
C PHE A 206 -19.23 1.91 4.76
N GLN A 207 -19.70 2.54 3.69
CA GLN A 207 -20.78 3.53 3.76
C GLN A 207 -22.18 2.92 3.92
N MET A 208 -22.32 1.60 3.83
CA MET A 208 -23.62 0.95 3.96
C MET A 208 -24.13 0.98 5.42
N PRO A 209 -25.43 1.26 5.62
CA PRO A 209 -26.01 1.29 6.96
C PRO A 209 -26.01 -0.11 7.58
N GLN A 210 -25.37 -0.25 8.74
CA GLN A 210 -25.21 -1.51 9.48
C GLN A 210 -26.53 -2.09 10.01
N ASN A 211 -27.62 -1.33 9.91
CA ASN A 211 -28.91 -1.61 10.55
C ASN A 211 -29.89 -2.34 9.61
N LYS A 212 -29.51 -2.64 8.37
CA LYS A 212 -30.32 -3.41 7.41
C LYS A 212 -29.51 -4.54 6.79
N SER A 213 -30.20 -5.63 6.45
CA SER A 213 -29.63 -6.87 5.93
C SER A 213 -28.58 -6.63 4.83
N THR A 214 -27.38 -7.19 5.03
CA THR A 214 -26.28 -7.21 4.04
C THR A 214 -26.61 -8.02 2.79
N LYS A 215 -27.69 -8.82 2.81
CA LYS A 215 -28.07 -9.73 1.72
C LYS A 215 -28.12 -9.06 0.35
N PHE A 216 -28.53 -7.79 0.28
CA PHE A 216 -28.53 -7.04 -0.97
C PHE A 216 -27.10 -6.82 -1.49
N MET A 217 -26.20 -6.36 -0.63
CA MET A 217 -24.79 -6.15 -0.99
C MET A 217 -24.08 -7.46 -1.28
N ASP A 218 -24.35 -8.51 -0.50
CA ASP A 218 -23.83 -9.85 -0.76
C ASP A 218 -24.22 -10.28 -2.18
N THR A 219 -25.49 -10.11 -2.56
CA THR A 219 -25.96 -10.42 -3.92
C THR A 219 -25.24 -9.58 -4.97
N VAL A 220 -25.07 -8.28 -4.76
CA VAL A 220 -24.39 -7.38 -5.72
C VAL A 220 -22.92 -7.78 -5.89
N ILE A 221 -22.20 -7.99 -4.79
CA ILE A 221 -20.77 -8.34 -4.81
C ILE A 221 -20.59 -9.72 -5.45
N PHE A 222 -21.34 -10.74 -5.01
CA PHE A 222 -21.23 -12.07 -5.60
C PHE A 222 -21.64 -12.07 -7.08
N THR A 223 -22.64 -11.31 -7.49
CA THR A 223 -23.00 -11.19 -8.91
C THR A 223 -21.88 -10.49 -9.70
N LEU A 224 -21.28 -9.42 -9.17
CA LEU A 224 -20.18 -8.72 -9.81
C LEU A 224 -18.96 -9.61 -9.99
N TYR A 225 -18.64 -10.47 -9.02
CA TYR A 225 -17.54 -11.43 -9.11
C TYR A 225 -17.99 -12.80 -9.65
N ASN A 226 -19.16 -12.88 -10.27
CA ASN A 226 -19.71 -14.09 -10.88
C ASN A 226 -19.60 -15.33 -9.96
N TYR A 227 -19.91 -15.15 -8.68
CA TYR A 227 -19.85 -16.16 -7.62
C TYR A 227 -18.49 -16.86 -7.51
N ALA A 228 -17.40 -16.17 -7.88
CA ALA A 228 -16.05 -16.71 -7.90
C ALA A 228 -15.92 -18.00 -8.74
N SER A 229 -16.67 -18.12 -9.84
CA SER A 229 -16.66 -19.34 -10.65
C SER A 229 -15.30 -19.64 -11.29
N ASN A 230 -14.49 -18.60 -11.53
CA ASN A 230 -13.17 -18.71 -12.13
C ASN A 230 -12.08 -18.30 -11.14
N GLN A 231 -10.88 -18.90 -11.25
CA GLN A 231 -9.73 -18.59 -10.38
C GLN A 231 -9.36 -17.09 -10.38
N ARG A 232 -9.51 -16.41 -11.52
CA ARG A 232 -9.33 -14.95 -11.61
C ARG A 232 -10.32 -14.20 -10.72
N GLU A 233 -11.60 -14.56 -10.81
CA GLU A 233 -12.68 -13.89 -10.07
C GLU A 233 -12.58 -14.19 -8.57
N GLU A 234 -12.25 -15.42 -8.21
CA GLU A 234 -11.93 -15.84 -6.84
C GLU A 234 -10.79 -15.02 -6.24
N TYR A 235 -9.66 -14.91 -6.96
CA TYR A 235 -8.52 -14.11 -6.52
C TYR A 235 -8.90 -12.65 -6.29
N LEU A 236 -9.65 -12.04 -7.22
CA LEU A 236 -10.05 -10.64 -7.09
C LEU A 236 -11.07 -10.44 -5.95
N LEU A 237 -11.95 -11.39 -5.71
CA LEU A 237 -12.88 -11.37 -4.58
C LEU A 237 -12.13 -11.49 -3.25
N LEU A 238 -11.15 -12.39 -3.15
CA LEU A 238 -10.28 -12.50 -1.97
C LEU A 238 -9.46 -11.22 -1.75
N LYS A 239 -8.99 -10.59 -2.82
CA LYS A 239 -8.30 -9.29 -2.76
C LYS A 239 -9.23 -8.20 -2.23
N LEU A 240 -10.51 -8.19 -2.62
CA LEU A 240 -11.50 -7.28 -2.06
C LEU A 240 -11.70 -7.53 -0.56
N PHE A 241 -11.86 -8.78 -0.13
CA PHE A 241 -12.01 -9.10 1.30
C PHE A 241 -10.78 -8.73 2.12
N LYS A 242 -9.58 -8.96 1.60
CA LYS A 242 -8.34 -8.49 2.22
C LYS A 242 -8.34 -6.97 2.38
N THR A 243 -8.73 -6.25 1.34
CA THR A 243 -8.80 -4.78 1.36
C THR A 243 -9.83 -4.30 2.39
N LEU A 244 -11.01 -4.93 2.45
CA LEU A 244 -12.03 -4.64 3.46
C LEU A 244 -11.56 -4.92 4.89
N ALA A 245 -10.77 -5.98 5.10
CA ALA A 245 -10.25 -6.34 6.41
C ALA A 245 -9.08 -5.46 6.85
N CYS A 246 -8.28 -4.94 5.91
CA CYS A 246 -7.08 -4.16 6.21
C CYS A 246 -7.28 -2.64 6.13
N ASP A 247 -8.07 -2.13 5.17
CA ASP A 247 -8.39 -0.70 5.03
C ASP A 247 -9.60 -0.33 5.91
N VAL A 248 -9.49 -0.58 7.22
CA VAL A 248 -10.47 -0.12 8.21
C VAL A 248 -10.13 1.33 8.58
N PRO A 249 -11.11 2.25 8.64
CA PRO A 249 -10.88 3.61 9.14
C PRO A 249 -10.25 3.54 10.53
N GLU A 250 -9.36 4.50 10.85
CA GLU A 250 -8.76 4.55 12.18
C GLU A 250 -9.87 4.62 13.25
N PRO A 251 -9.67 4.03 14.44
CA PRO A 251 -10.68 4.02 15.51
C PRO A 251 -11.23 5.40 15.81
N GLU A 252 -10.38 6.43 15.69
CA GLU A 252 -10.72 7.84 15.89
C GLU A 252 -11.79 8.32 14.91
N GLU A 253 -11.64 8.01 13.62
CA GLU A 253 -12.65 8.30 12.59
C GLU A 253 -13.90 7.42 12.75
N LYS A 254 -13.73 6.15 13.15
CA LYS A 254 -14.83 5.19 13.25
C LYS A 254 -15.78 5.49 14.41
N PHE A 255 -15.23 5.83 15.56
CA PHE A 255 -15.99 6.15 16.77
C PHE A 255 -16.24 7.64 16.91
N ASN A 256 -15.62 8.48 16.06
CA ASN A 256 -15.66 9.94 16.15
C ASN A 256 -15.21 10.41 17.55
N ILE A 257 -14.15 9.78 18.05
CA ILE A 257 -13.53 9.99 19.37
C ILE A 257 -12.10 10.43 19.08
N ASP A 258 -11.75 11.65 19.47
CA ASP A 258 -10.37 12.14 19.43
C ASP A 258 -9.62 11.82 20.74
N GLU A 259 -8.30 12.03 20.77
CA GLU A 259 -7.43 11.78 21.94
C GLU A 259 -7.95 12.47 23.23
N TYR A 260 -8.74 13.54 23.10
CA TYR A 260 -9.25 14.36 24.19
C TYR A 260 -10.72 14.13 24.52
N SER A 261 -11.45 13.34 23.74
CA SER A 261 -12.87 13.06 23.97
C SER A 261 -13.10 12.45 25.35
N ASP A 262 -12.20 11.56 25.80
CA ASP A 262 -12.24 10.97 27.14
C ASP A 262 -12.06 12.02 28.24
N MET A 263 -11.25 13.07 28.03
CA MET A 263 -11.10 14.18 28.99
C MET A 263 -12.35 15.06 29.09
N VAL A 264 -13.16 15.12 28.03
CA VAL A 264 -14.37 15.94 27.95
C VAL A 264 -15.62 15.18 28.39
N THR A 265 -15.54 13.84 28.50
CA THR A 265 -16.64 13.05 29.06
C THR A 265 -16.94 13.43 30.52
N LEU A 266 -18.16 13.91 30.77
CA LEU A 266 -18.63 14.31 32.10
C LEU A 266 -18.95 13.11 33.01
N SER A 267 -19.02 11.89 32.45
CA SER A 267 -19.28 10.66 33.17
C SER A 267 -17.96 9.97 33.54
N LYS A 268 -17.70 9.82 34.84
CA LYS A 268 -16.53 9.07 35.32
C LYS A 268 -16.64 7.60 34.88
N PRO A 269 -15.65 7.03 34.19
CA PRO A 269 -15.67 5.61 33.83
C PRO A 269 -15.58 4.75 35.09
N VAL A 270 -16.50 3.78 35.23
CA VAL A 270 -16.51 2.79 36.31
C VAL A 270 -16.10 1.45 35.73
N ILE A 271 -14.96 0.94 36.19
CA ILE A 271 -14.46 -0.39 35.81
C ILE A 271 -15.00 -1.39 36.83
N TYR A 272 -15.77 -2.38 36.37
CA TYR A 272 -16.20 -3.49 37.20
C TYR A 272 -15.13 -4.58 37.17
N ILE A 273 -14.49 -4.83 38.31
CA ILE A 273 -13.42 -5.82 38.44
C ILE A 273 -13.57 -6.56 39.78
N SER A 274 -13.32 -7.87 39.77
CA SER A 274 -13.32 -8.72 40.95
C SER A 274 -12.02 -8.62 41.75
N ILE A 275 -12.04 -9.01 43.01
CA ILE A 275 -10.84 -8.99 43.87
C ILE A 275 -9.73 -9.89 43.29
N GLU A 276 -10.09 -11.03 42.71
CA GLU A 276 -9.13 -11.95 42.09
C GLU A 276 -8.45 -11.34 40.86
N GLU A 277 -9.21 -10.65 40.00
CA GLU A 277 -8.66 -9.92 38.86
C GLU A 277 -7.75 -8.76 39.29
N ILE A 278 -8.09 -8.05 40.39
CA ILE A 278 -7.20 -7.02 40.96
C ILE A 278 -5.85 -7.62 41.36
N ILE A 279 -5.87 -8.76 42.07
CA ILE A 279 -4.64 -9.43 42.53
C ILE A 279 -3.78 -9.87 41.32
N ASN A 280 -4.42 -10.43 40.29
CA ASN A 280 -3.73 -10.87 39.07
C ASN A 280 -3.16 -9.72 38.24
N THR A 281 -3.78 -8.54 38.27
CA THR A 281 -3.29 -7.37 37.51
C THR A 281 -2.14 -6.64 38.23
N HIS A 282 -2.02 -6.81 39.56
CA HIS A 282 -1.00 -6.17 40.40
C HIS A 282 0.20 -7.08 40.75
N SER A 283 0.17 -8.36 40.34
CA SER A 283 1.26 -9.33 40.51
C SER A 283 2.18 -9.32 39.29
#